data_AF-A0A7C4N5H1-F1
#
_entry.id   AF-A0A7C4N5H1-F1
#
_cell.length_a   1.000
_cell.length_b   1.000
_cell.length_c   1.000
_cell.angle_alpha   90.00
_cell.angle_beta   90.00
_cell.angle_gamma   90.00
#
_symmetry.space_group_name_H-M   'P 1'
#
loop_
_entity.id
_entity.type
_entity.pdbx_description
1 polymer ?
#
loop_
_entity_poly.entity_id
_entity_poly.type
_entity_poly.pdbx_seq_one_letter_code
_entity_poly.pdbx_strand_id
1 'polypeptide(L)' 'AGFDLWVCPSALGPAPAGIHATGDPNMNLPWTHAGMPAITLPAGNARSGLPLGLQFVAPFGADEKLLSWCRALEGRVSF' A
#
# COMPACT_ATOMS: atom_id res chain seq x y z
N ALA A 1 -2.19 7.62 -23.25
CA ALA A 1 -1.39 6.60 -22.56
C ALA A 1 -2.05 6.34 -21.20
N GLY A 2 -2.09 5.08 -20.74
CA GLY A 2 -2.61 4.71 -19.42
C GLY A 2 -1.53 4.77 -18.34
N PHE A 3 -1.90 4.44 -17.10
CA PHE A 3 -0.96 4.31 -15.97
C PHE A 3 -0.62 2.84 -15.74
N ASP A 4 0.66 2.54 -15.48
CA ASP A 4 1.14 1.18 -15.19
C ASP A 4 1.14 0.83 -13.69
N LEU A 5 1.19 1.84 -12.83
CA LEU A 5 1.30 1.68 -11.37
C LEU A 5 0.64 2.86 -10.65
N TRP A 6 -0.26 2.56 -9.73
CA TRP A 6 -0.84 3.54 -8.81
C TRP A 6 -0.17 3.44 -7.45
N VAL A 7 0.18 4.59 -6.84
CA VAL A 7 0.81 4.66 -5.52
C VAL A 7 -0.06 5.46 -4.59
N CYS A 8 -0.36 4.90 -3.41
CA CYS A 8 -1.20 5.54 -2.39
C CYS A 8 -0.80 5.07 -0.99
N PRO A 9 -1.30 5.72 0.09
CA PRO A 9 -1.14 5.18 1.44
C PRO A 9 -1.76 3.78 1.58
N SER A 10 -1.15 2.90 2.36
CA SER A 10 -1.73 1.57 2.65
C SER A 10 -2.92 1.63 3.62
N ALA A 11 -3.01 2.69 4.41
CA ALA A 11 -4.08 2.96 5.37
C ALA A 11 -4.24 4.49 5.53
N LEU A 12 -5.32 4.93 6.17
CA LEU A 12 -5.54 6.36 6.47
C LEU A 12 -4.51 6.96 7.44
N GLY A 13 -3.75 6.13 8.14
CA GLY A 13 -2.76 6.55 9.11
C GLY A 13 -2.12 5.38 9.85
N PRO A 14 -1.39 5.65 10.95
CA PRO A 14 -0.85 4.60 11.81
C PRO A 14 -1.95 3.79 12.48
N ALA A 15 -1.59 2.63 13.04
CA ALA A 15 -2.51 1.75 13.74
C ALA A 15 -3.30 2.51 14.83
N PRO A 16 -4.64 2.34 14.89
CA PRO A 16 -5.45 2.91 15.97
C PRO A 16 -5.01 2.39 17.35
N ALA A 17 -5.25 3.18 18.39
CA ALA A 17 -4.96 2.78 19.76
C ALA A 17 -6.02 1.79 20.30
N GLY A 18 -5.57 0.84 21.13
CA GLY A 18 -6.44 -0.15 21.77
C GLY A 18 -6.91 -1.26 20.82
N ILE A 19 -8.02 -1.92 21.16
CA ILE A 19 -8.54 -3.10 20.44
C ILE A 19 -9.97 -2.92 19.91
N HIS A 20 -10.51 -1.70 20.00
CA HIS A 20 -11.91 -1.43 19.64
C HIS A 20 -12.10 -1.23 18.12
N ALA A 21 -11.02 -1.01 17.37
CA ALA A 21 -11.04 -0.85 15.93
C ALA A 21 -9.72 -1.36 15.32
N THR A 22 -9.80 -1.90 14.10
CA THR A 22 -8.64 -2.36 13.34
C THR A 22 -8.15 -1.34 12.30
N GLY A 23 -8.90 -0.25 12.11
CA GLY A 23 -8.65 0.80 11.12
C GLY A 23 -9.76 0.89 10.07
N ASP A 24 -9.69 1.94 9.25
CA ASP A 24 -10.60 2.16 8.12
C ASP A 24 -10.02 1.52 6.84
N PRO A 25 -10.73 0.59 6.18
CA PRO A 25 -10.25 -0.10 4.98
C PRO A 25 -10.38 0.72 3.68
N ASN A 26 -10.81 1.99 3.71
CA ASN A 26 -11.07 2.81 2.52
C ASN A 26 -9.90 2.90 1.53
N MET A 27 -8.65 2.74 1.97
CA MET A 27 -7.46 2.68 1.09
C MET A 27 -7.27 1.34 0.37
N ASN A 28 -8.09 0.33 0.68
CA ASN A 28 -7.98 -1.05 0.16
C ASN A 28 -9.23 -1.48 -0.63
N LEU A 29 -10.42 -1.04 -0.19
CA LEU A 29 -11.71 -1.43 -0.79
C LEU A 29 -11.77 -1.27 -2.32
N PRO A 30 -11.29 -0.16 -2.94
CA PRO A 30 -11.37 -0.01 -4.40
C PRO A 30 -10.62 -1.11 -5.15
N TRP A 31 -9.44 -1.49 -4.67
CA TRP A 31 -8.57 -2.48 -5.33
C TRP A 31 -9.10 -3.89 -5.17
N THR A 32 -9.62 -4.22 -3.97
CA THR A 32 -10.31 -5.49 -3.73
C THR A 32 -11.53 -5.63 -4.64
N HIS A 33 -12.36 -4.59 -4.76
CA HIS A 33 -13.53 -4.62 -5.64
C HIS A 33 -13.15 -4.71 -7.13
N ALA A 34 -12.08 -4.04 -7.54
CA ALA A 34 -11.59 -4.08 -8.91
C ALA A 34 -10.81 -5.36 -9.25
N GLY A 35 -10.50 -6.20 -8.26
CA GLY A 35 -9.65 -7.40 -8.43
C GLY A 35 -8.20 -7.07 -8.80
N MET A 36 -7.74 -5.85 -8.52
CA MET A 36 -6.39 -5.41 -8.90
C MET A 36 -5.35 -5.89 -7.88
N PRO A 37 -4.19 -6.39 -8.33
CA PRO A 37 -3.12 -6.79 -7.43
C PRO A 37 -2.54 -5.56 -6.73
N ALA A 38 -2.30 -5.70 -5.43
CA ALA A 38 -1.79 -4.64 -4.57
C ALA A 38 -0.71 -5.17 -3.60
N ILE A 39 0.38 -4.41 -3.43
CA ILE A 39 1.47 -4.73 -2.51
C ILE A 39 1.78 -3.50 -1.66
N THR A 40 1.98 -3.70 -0.35
CA THR A 40 2.48 -2.66 0.56
C THR A 40 3.98 -2.82 0.78
N LEU A 41 4.72 -1.71 0.66
CA LEU A 41 6.11 -1.61 1.11
C LEU A 41 6.20 -0.69 2.34
N PRO A 42 7.04 -1.02 3.35
CA PRO A 42 7.32 -0.12 4.46
C PRO A 42 7.90 1.21 3.95
N ALA A 43 7.38 2.32 4.45
CA ALA A 43 7.75 3.66 4.00
C ALA A 43 8.21 4.58 5.14
N GLY A 44 8.38 4.06 6.36
CA GLY A 44 8.85 4.81 7.52
C GLY A 44 7.95 4.64 8.73
N ASN A 45 8.09 5.56 9.69
CA ASN A 45 7.33 5.55 10.94
C ASN A 45 6.62 6.88 11.14
N ALA A 46 5.40 6.84 11.70
CA ALA A 46 4.72 8.03 12.17
C ALA A 46 5.50 8.67 13.33
N ARG A 47 5.16 9.91 13.70
CA ARG A 47 5.73 10.57 14.89
C ARG A 47 5.56 9.77 16.19
N SER A 48 4.56 8.89 16.24
CA SER A 48 4.32 7.95 17.34
C SER A 48 5.25 6.72 17.33
N GLY A 49 6.13 6.57 16.35
CA GLY A 49 6.98 5.40 16.16
C GLY A 49 6.29 4.22 15.48
N LEU A 50 5.00 4.31 15.15
CA LEU A 50 4.26 3.23 14.50
C LEU A 50 4.57 3.16 12.99
N PRO A 51 4.65 1.95 12.39
CA PRO A 51 4.95 1.79 10.97
C PRO A 51 3.93 2.45 10.04
N LEU A 52 4.41 2.99 8.93
CA LEU A 52 3.62 3.47 7.80
C LEU A 52 4.05 2.74 6.52
N GLY A 53 3.09 2.56 5.61
CA GLY A 53 3.31 1.88 4.33
C GLY A 53 2.74 2.66 3.16
N LEU A 54 3.35 2.47 2.00
CA LEU A 54 2.78 2.82 0.71
C LEU A 54 2.33 1.55 -0.01
N GLN A 55 1.14 1.63 -0.60
CA GLN A 55 0.54 0.61 -1.41
C GLN A 55 0.74 0.93 -2.89
N PHE A 56 1.16 -0.09 -3.62
CA PHE A 56 1.41 -0.10 -5.05
C PHE A 56 0.39 -1.02 -5.70
N VAL A 57 -0.37 -0.49 -6.65
CA VAL A 57 -1.47 -1.21 -7.31
C VAL A 57 -1.21 -1.24 -8.80
N ALA A 58 -1.19 -2.44 -9.37
CA ALA A 58 -1.00 -2.64 -10.81
C ALA A 58 -2.34 -3.02 -11.48
N PRO A 59 -2.43 -2.96 -12.82
CA PRO A 59 -3.59 -3.46 -13.55
C PRO A 59 -3.93 -4.91 -13.22
N PHE A 60 -5.19 -5.30 -13.43
CA PHE A 60 -5.68 -6.67 -13.24
C PHE A 60 -4.78 -7.70 -13.96
N GLY A 61 -4.36 -8.74 -13.24
CA GLY A 61 -3.52 -9.82 -13.75
C GLY A 61 -2.05 -9.45 -14.01
N ALA A 62 -1.57 -8.33 -13.46
CA ALA A 62 -0.18 -7.89 -13.60
C ALA A 62 0.69 -8.20 -12.36
N ASP A 63 0.36 -9.24 -11.61
CA ASP A 63 0.98 -9.65 -10.35
C ASP A 63 2.51 -9.79 -10.45
N GLU A 64 3.03 -10.46 -11.48
CA GLU A 64 4.47 -10.65 -11.68
C GLU A 64 5.19 -9.34 -11.98
N LYS A 65 4.53 -8.42 -12.71
CA LYS A 65 5.08 -7.08 -12.95
C LYS A 65 5.12 -6.29 -11.66
N LEU A 66 4.04 -6.32 -10.88
CA LEU A 66 3.96 -5.64 -9.59
C LEU A 66 5.06 -6.14 -8.64
N LEU A 67 5.26 -7.46 -8.54
CA LEU A 67 6.34 -8.06 -7.75
C LEU A 67 7.72 -7.60 -8.23
N SER A 68 7.96 -7.60 -9.54
CA SER A 68 9.23 -7.16 -10.14
C SER A 68 9.52 -5.68 -9.83
N TRP A 69 8.54 -4.81 -10.00
CA TRP A 69 8.68 -3.38 -9.69
C TRP A 69 8.87 -3.13 -8.19
N CYS A 70 8.04 -3.74 -7.34
CA CYS A 70 8.15 -3.58 -5.89
C CYS A 70 9.49 -4.10 -5.36
N ARG A 71 10.05 -5.17 -5.94
CA ARG A 71 11.39 -5.64 -5.60
C ARG A 71 12.48 -4.61 -5.91
N ALA A 72 12.35 -3.85 -6.99
CA ALA A 72 13.28 -2.77 -7.32
C ALA A 72 13.08 -1.51 -6.46
N LEU A 73 11.87 -1.31 -5.94
CA LEU A 73 11.50 -0.17 -5.08
C LEU A 73 11.77 -0.42 -3.59
N GLU A 74 11.81 -1.68 -3.16
CA GLU A 74 12.09 -2.06 -1.79
C GLU A 74 13.39 -1.42 -1.30
N GLY A 75 13.33 -0.73 -0.15
CA GLY A 75 14.45 0.02 0.43
C GLY A 75 14.72 1.39 -0.20
N ARG A 76 13.96 1.81 -1.22
CA ARG A 76 14.06 3.14 -1.85
C ARG A 76 12.88 4.06 -1.52
N VAL A 77 11.86 3.52 -0.85
CA VAL A 77 10.66 4.26 -0.45
C VAL A 77 10.74 4.52 1.06
N SER A 78 10.86 5.79 1.45
CA SER A 78 10.92 6.23 2.84
C SER A 78 10.48 7.69 2.96
N PHE A 79 9.89 8.03 4.10
CA PHE A 79 9.60 9.39 4.57
C PHE A 79 10.22 9.63 5.95
#